data_AF-A0A4R4X1U5-F1
#
_entry.id   AF-A0A4R4X1U5-F1
#
_cell.length_a   1.000
_cell.length_b   1.000
_cell.length_c   1.000
_cell.angle_alpha   90.00
_cell.angle_beta   90.00
_cell.angle_gamma   90.00
#
_symmetry.space_group_name_H-M   'P 1'
#
loop_
_entity.id
_entity.type
_entity.pdbx_description
1 polymer ?
#
loop_
_entity_poly.entity_id
_entity_poly.type
_entity_poly.pdbx_seq_one_letter_code
_entity_poly.pdbx_strand_id
1 'polypeptide(L)'
;MCLALALLLLTACGDRPRAGLSPVAGTKGGTGVNSMEKIRKRGEIVFGVKFDTPPFGSIGQGRTEPEGFEIDLVTEVAKRLTVRPKFVEVNPKNRVANLDSGKIDVITATMIATRARDKAIDFSEPYFEDDQRLMVRGDSEIARSGYFDIEEDRRYLEYETANQRIVDCGDVDIIYSNPEQTFKNITHSTAQILEAGAVPIVLGGEHSVTYGVVRAYEEPICVVHFDAHLDYRPFIHGAQHGNGSPMLKIGKLPNVEKIVQIGSRGMRAAQDDLAESRANGNDVFTMKGFRKAGVDHVLTTLPKGRKVYISVDIDVLDMPLVPGCASAEADGMSYEELRQTIFAIVREHELVGFDVVEINPMLDVASNVTSQLGAQLAIETMARAVENPGYLHRKGRLS
;
A
#
# COMPACT_ATOMS: atom_id res chain seq x y z
N MET A 1 11.42 -53.65 11.19
CA MET A 1 11.97 -52.88 10.05
C MET A 1 10.97 -51.79 9.71
N CYS A 2 11.09 -50.64 10.38
CA CYS A 2 10.29 -49.45 10.10
C CYS A 2 10.99 -48.66 8.99
N LEU A 3 10.33 -48.50 7.84
CA LEU A 3 10.71 -47.51 6.85
C LEU A 3 9.76 -46.32 7.00
N ALA A 4 10.27 -45.23 7.57
CA ALA A 4 9.59 -43.96 7.64
C ALA A 4 9.66 -43.28 6.26
N LEU A 5 8.50 -43.01 5.68
CA LEU A 5 8.33 -42.22 4.46
C LEU A 5 8.34 -40.74 4.89
N ALA A 6 9.47 -40.06 4.70
CA ALA A 6 9.56 -38.62 4.93
C ALA A 6 8.95 -37.87 3.74
N LEU A 7 7.73 -37.39 3.92
CA LEU A 7 7.07 -36.44 3.04
C LEU A 7 7.75 -35.07 3.23
N LEU A 8 8.57 -34.61 2.28
CA LEU A 8 9.03 -33.22 2.25
C LEU A 8 7.85 -32.32 1.82
N LEU A 9 7.23 -31.68 2.81
CA LEU A 9 6.41 -30.49 2.61
C LEU A 9 7.34 -29.32 2.26
N LEU A 10 7.38 -28.96 0.99
CA LEU A 10 7.90 -27.67 0.54
C LEU A 10 6.91 -26.60 1.03
N THR A 11 7.23 -25.97 2.16
CA THR A 11 6.62 -24.71 2.57
C THR A 11 7.03 -23.64 1.56
N ALA A 12 6.12 -23.28 0.67
CA ALA A 12 6.25 -22.12 -0.20
C ALA A 12 6.30 -20.86 0.68
N CYS A 13 7.48 -20.27 0.81
CA CYS A 13 7.64 -18.96 1.42
C CYS A 13 7.11 -17.90 0.45
N GLY A 14 5.98 -17.28 0.82
CA GLY A 14 5.62 -15.90 0.48
C GLY A 14 5.49 -15.57 -1.01
N ASP A 15 4.32 -15.86 -1.58
CA ASP A 15 3.83 -15.11 -2.74
C ASP A 15 3.57 -13.67 -2.30
N ARG A 16 4.49 -12.76 -2.62
CA ARG A 16 4.18 -11.31 -2.65
C ARG A 16 3.45 -11.04 -3.98
N PRO A 17 2.26 -10.42 -3.97
CA PRO A 17 1.75 -9.82 -5.19
C PRO A 17 2.75 -8.75 -5.61
N ARG A 18 3.24 -8.85 -6.85
CA ARG A 18 4.05 -7.80 -7.46
C ARG A 18 3.19 -6.55 -7.55
N ALA A 19 3.69 -5.42 -7.05
CA ALA A 19 3.16 -4.12 -7.40
C ALA A 19 3.22 -3.99 -8.93
N GLY A 20 2.09 -4.23 -9.60
CA GLY A 20 1.98 -4.03 -11.02
C GLY A 20 2.33 -2.57 -11.32
N LEU A 21 3.32 -2.35 -12.18
CA LEU A 21 3.41 -1.07 -12.86
C LEU A 21 2.06 -0.90 -13.57
N SER A 22 1.35 0.17 -13.24
CA SER A 22 0.06 0.50 -13.86
C SER A 22 0.10 0.23 -15.36
N PRO A 23 -0.99 -0.28 -15.97
CA PRO A 23 -1.03 -0.47 -17.42
C PRO A 23 -0.67 0.86 -18.06
N VAL A 24 0.41 0.86 -18.83
CA VAL A 24 0.88 2.06 -19.54
C VAL A 24 -0.32 2.61 -20.29
N ALA A 25 -0.74 3.81 -19.89
CA ALA A 25 -1.77 4.56 -20.57
C ALA A 25 -1.38 4.63 -22.04
N GLY A 26 -2.20 4.01 -22.88
CA GLY A 26 -2.08 4.17 -24.32
C GLY A 26 -2.14 5.66 -24.64
N THR A 27 -1.03 6.18 -25.17
CA THR A 27 -0.92 7.00 -26.38
C THR A 27 0.13 8.11 -26.22
N LYS A 28 1.18 8.04 -27.05
CA LYS A 28 1.62 9.16 -27.90
C LYS A 28 2.15 8.62 -29.23
N GLY A 29 1.69 9.24 -30.31
CA GLY A 29 1.85 8.78 -31.67
C GLY A 29 3.29 8.85 -32.16
N GLY A 30 3.85 7.68 -32.45
CA GLY A 30 4.76 7.51 -33.58
C GLY A 30 3.94 7.11 -34.79
N THR A 31 4.18 7.75 -35.93
CA THR A 31 3.64 7.37 -37.24
C THR A 31 4.18 6.00 -37.64
N GLY A 32 3.60 4.93 -37.11
CA GLY A 32 4.02 3.57 -37.38
C GLY A 32 2.81 2.65 -37.45
N VAL A 33 2.56 2.11 -38.64
CA VAL A 33 1.80 0.86 -38.83
C VAL A 33 2.07 -0.07 -37.63
N ASN A 34 1.01 -0.44 -36.92
CA ASN A 34 0.99 -1.21 -35.67
C ASN A 34 2.11 -2.28 -35.67
N SER A 35 3.14 -2.10 -34.84
CA SER A 35 4.35 -2.96 -34.85
C SER A 35 4.00 -4.45 -34.70
N MET A 36 2.92 -4.76 -33.97
CA MET A 36 2.40 -6.11 -33.82
C MET A 36 1.79 -6.68 -35.11
N GLU A 37 1.16 -5.86 -35.95
CA GLU A 37 0.67 -6.29 -37.26
C GLU A 37 1.83 -6.62 -38.20
N LYS A 38 2.93 -5.85 -38.17
CA LYS A 38 4.14 -6.15 -38.95
C LYS A 38 4.74 -7.49 -38.52
N ILE A 39 4.88 -7.72 -37.22
CA ILE A 39 5.40 -8.97 -36.66
C ILE A 39 4.51 -10.15 -37.07
N ARG A 40 3.18 -10.03 -36.91
CA ARG A 40 2.21 -11.07 -37.30
C ARG A 40 2.26 -11.35 -38.81
N LYS A 41 2.32 -10.31 -39.63
CA LYS A 41 2.40 -10.44 -41.10
C LYS A 41 3.73 -11.08 -41.55
N ARG A 42 4.82 -10.77 -40.86
CA ARG A 42 6.15 -11.36 -41.10
C ARG A 42 6.25 -12.80 -40.60
N GLY A 43 5.43 -13.18 -39.60
CA GLY A 43 5.46 -14.50 -38.97
C GLY A 43 6.72 -14.75 -38.12
N GLU A 44 7.46 -13.70 -37.78
CA GLU A 44 8.72 -13.75 -37.04
C GLU A 44 8.87 -12.51 -36.17
N ILE A 45 9.36 -12.70 -34.94
CA ILE A 45 9.73 -11.63 -34.00
C ILE A 45 11.22 -11.74 -33.68
N VAL A 46 11.92 -10.60 -33.70
CA VAL A 46 13.37 -10.51 -33.52
C VAL A 46 13.69 -9.95 -32.14
N PHE A 47 14.21 -10.80 -31.26
CA PHE A 47 14.64 -10.44 -29.92
C PHE A 47 16.12 -10.07 -29.90
N GLY A 48 16.43 -8.89 -29.37
CA GLY A 48 17.79 -8.47 -29.06
C GLY A 48 18.21 -9.02 -27.70
N VAL A 49 19.10 -9.99 -27.68
CA VAL A 49 19.51 -10.74 -26.47
C VAL A 49 21.02 -10.64 -26.24
N LYS A 50 21.45 -10.74 -24.98
CA LYS A 50 22.87 -10.89 -24.66
C LYS A 50 23.27 -12.35 -24.74
N PHE A 51 24.44 -12.65 -25.30
CA PHE A 51 25.01 -14.00 -25.36
C PHE A 51 26.21 -14.18 -24.41
N ASP A 52 26.46 -13.21 -23.54
CA ASP A 52 27.60 -13.13 -22.64
C ASP A 52 27.19 -13.04 -21.16
N THR A 53 25.91 -13.26 -20.83
CA THR A 53 25.35 -13.04 -19.48
C THR A 53 24.65 -14.30 -18.97
N PRO A 54 25.37 -15.41 -18.67
CA PRO A 54 24.76 -16.57 -18.03
C PRO A 54 24.26 -16.22 -16.60
N PRO A 55 23.11 -16.77 -16.15
CA PRO A 55 22.26 -17.75 -16.81
C PRO A 55 21.19 -17.15 -17.75
N PHE A 56 21.17 -15.83 -17.96
CA PHE A 56 20.13 -15.14 -18.72
C PHE A 56 20.22 -15.41 -20.22
N GLY A 57 21.42 -15.28 -20.79
CA GLY A 57 21.65 -15.57 -22.20
C GLY A 57 23.12 -15.87 -22.46
N SER A 58 23.37 -16.97 -23.14
CA SER A 58 24.72 -17.44 -23.48
C SER A 58 24.74 -18.25 -24.77
N ILE A 59 25.89 -18.32 -25.42
CA ILE A 59 26.17 -19.35 -26.44
C ILE A 59 27.22 -20.29 -25.85
N GLY A 60 26.81 -21.53 -25.54
CA GLY A 60 27.73 -22.56 -25.03
C GLY A 60 28.89 -22.83 -26.01
N GLN A 61 30.05 -23.25 -25.50
CA GLN A 61 31.22 -23.54 -26.34
C GLN A 61 30.88 -24.56 -27.43
N GLY A 62 31.12 -24.20 -28.70
CA GLY A 62 30.86 -25.07 -29.85
C GLY A 62 29.39 -25.17 -30.27
N ARG A 63 28.48 -24.42 -29.64
CA ARG A 63 27.07 -24.32 -30.05
C ARG A 63 26.84 -23.12 -30.96
N THR A 64 25.83 -23.20 -31.81
CA THR A 64 25.39 -22.10 -32.68
C THR A 64 24.09 -21.45 -32.20
N GLU A 65 23.35 -22.14 -31.34
CA GLU A 65 22.07 -21.66 -30.81
C GLU A 65 22.27 -21.09 -29.40
N PRO A 66 21.63 -19.94 -29.10
CA PRO A 66 21.69 -19.36 -27.77
C PRO A 66 20.81 -20.13 -26.78
N GLU A 67 21.22 -20.12 -25.51
CA GLU A 67 20.50 -20.73 -24.39
C GLU A 67 20.47 -19.77 -23.18
N GLY A 68 19.47 -19.94 -22.32
CA GLY A 68 19.35 -19.19 -21.06
C GLY A 68 17.92 -18.78 -20.75
N PHE A 69 17.72 -18.26 -19.54
CA PHE A 69 16.40 -17.87 -19.04
C PHE A 69 15.68 -16.85 -19.94
N GLU A 70 16.39 -15.83 -20.44
CA GLU A 70 15.81 -14.83 -21.35
C GLU A 70 15.41 -15.47 -22.69
N ILE A 71 16.20 -16.43 -23.20
CA ILE A 71 15.91 -17.17 -24.43
C ILE A 71 14.63 -18.01 -24.26
N ASP A 72 14.50 -18.75 -23.16
CA ASP A 72 13.32 -19.56 -22.86
C ASP A 72 12.06 -18.70 -22.70
N LEU A 73 12.19 -17.60 -21.95
CA LEU A 73 11.11 -16.64 -21.71
C LEU A 73 10.55 -16.10 -23.03
N VAL A 74 11.42 -15.57 -23.90
CA VAL A 74 10.95 -14.94 -25.14
C VAL A 74 10.58 -15.94 -26.23
N THR A 75 11.10 -17.17 -26.16
CA THR A 75 10.62 -18.29 -26.99
C THR A 75 9.16 -18.60 -26.66
N GLU A 76 8.81 -18.64 -25.38
CA GLU A 76 7.43 -18.87 -24.97
C GLU A 76 6.52 -17.67 -25.32
N VAL A 77 7.03 -16.43 -25.25
CA VAL A 77 6.30 -15.24 -25.76
C VAL A 77 6.02 -15.38 -27.25
N ALA A 78 7.01 -15.73 -28.07
CA ALA A 78 6.84 -15.91 -29.51
C ALA A 78 5.82 -17.01 -29.84
N LYS A 79 5.86 -18.12 -29.09
CA LYS A 79 4.90 -19.22 -29.22
C LYS A 79 3.47 -18.77 -28.95
N ARG A 80 3.22 -18.00 -27.87
CA ARG A 80 1.90 -17.43 -27.57
C ARG A 80 1.43 -16.44 -28.63
N LEU A 81 2.36 -15.70 -29.24
CA LEU A 81 2.09 -14.81 -30.36
C LEU A 81 1.92 -15.53 -31.70
N THR A 82 2.13 -16.86 -31.74
CA THR A 82 2.07 -17.69 -32.96
C THR A 82 3.03 -17.21 -34.05
N VAL A 83 4.23 -16.78 -33.65
CA VAL A 83 5.33 -16.33 -34.55
C VAL A 83 6.62 -17.05 -34.21
N ARG A 84 7.56 -17.11 -35.15
CA ARG A 84 8.88 -17.69 -34.92
C ARG A 84 9.79 -16.71 -34.17
N PRO A 85 10.51 -17.13 -33.12
CA PRO A 85 11.53 -16.29 -32.50
C PRO A 85 12.80 -16.27 -33.35
N LYS A 86 13.45 -15.11 -33.42
CA LYS A 86 14.80 -14.93 -33.94
C LYS A 86 15.63 -14.15 -32.94
N PHE A 87 16.84 -14.61 -32.68
CA PHE A 87 17.74 -14.00 -31.70
C PHE A 87 18.85 -13.21 -32.40
N VAL A 88 19.07 -11.97 -31.96
CA VAL A 88 20.15 -11.11 -32.43
C VAL A 88 20.94 -10.65 -31.23
N GLU A 89 22.27 -10.81 -31.29
CA GLU A 89 23.14 -10.36 -30.22
C GLU A 89 23.09 -8.84 -30.06
N VAL A 90 22.93 -8.38 -28.82
CA VAL A 90 23.00 -6.97 -28.46
C VAL A 90 23.86 -6.76 -27.21
N ASN A 91 24.33 -5.53 -27.04
CA ASN A 91 25.08 -5.09 -25.88
C ASN A 91 24.57 -3.70 -25.40
N PRO A 92 25.04 -3.20 -24.25
CA PRO A 92 24.56 -1.92 -23.72
C PRO A 92 24.72 -0.72 -24.66
N LYS A 93 25.65 -0.77 -25.63
CA LYS A 93 25.94 0.33 -26.56
C LYS A 93 25.00 0.34 -27.78
N ASN A 94 24.53 -0.82 -28.24
CA ASN A 94 23.79 -0.93 -29.51
C ASN A 94 22.31 -1.30 -29.38
N ARG A 95 21.86 -1.82 -28.22
CA ARG A 95 20.51 -2.38 -28.07
C ARG A 95 19.38 -1.39 -28.38
N VAL A 96 19.51 -0.12 -27.97
CA VAL A 96 18.49 0.91 -28.23
C VAL A 96 18.52 1.32 -29.70
N ALA A 97 19.68 1.60 -30.27
CA ALA A 97 19.80 1.93 -31.69
C ALA A 97 19.33 0.79 -32.62
N ASN A 98 19.53 -0.47 -32.23
CA ASN A 98 19.02 -1.62 -32.96
C ASN A 98 17.48 -1.70 -32.91
N LEU A 99 16.86 -1.29 -31.79
CA LEU A 99 15.41 -1.21 -31.67
C LEU A 99 14.86 -0.07 -32.53
N ASP A 100 15.45 1.13 -32.42
CA ASP A 100 15.02 2.32 -33.18
C ASP A 100 15.11 2.13 -34.69
N SER A 101 16.15 1.41 -35.16
CA SER A 101 16.33 1.09 -36.58
C SER A 101 15.46 -0.07 -37.08
N GLY A 102 14.73 -0.76 -36.19
CA GLY A 102 13.94 -1.95 -36.53
C GLY A 102 14.77 -3.20 -36.82
N LYS A 103 16.07 -3.21 -36.45
CA LYS A 103 16.93 -4.40 -36.54
C LYS A 103 16.50 -5.49 -35.53
N ILE A 104 15.91 -5.07 -34.41
CA ILE A 104 15.23 -5.92 -33.43
C ILE A 104 13.84 -5.33 -33.16
N ASP A 105 12.89 -6.15 -32.73
CA ASP A 105 11.54 -5.71 -32.34
C ASP A 105 11.42 -5.54 -30.82
N VAL A 106 12.20 -6.27 -30.03
CA VAL A 106 12.15 -6.27 -28.56
C VAL A 106 13.57 -6.39 -28.00
N ILE A 107 13.89 -5.61 -26.96
CA ILE A 107 15.13 -5.77 -26.21
C ILE A 107 14.88 -6.72 -25.04
N THR A 108 15.63 -7.82 -25.00
CA THR A 108 15.61 -8.83 -23.93
C THR A 108 17.04 -8.99 -23.42
N ALA A 109 17.53 -7.93 -22.78
CA ALA A 109 18.91 -7.83 -22.35
C ALA A 109 19.00 -6.89 -21.15
N THR A 110 19.16 -7.46 -19.95
CA THR A 110 19.37 -6.78 -18.65
C THR A 110 19.61 -5.26 -18.74
N MET A 111 18.60 -4.47 -18.40
CA MET A 111 18.68 -3.01 -18.37
C MET A 111 17.91 -2.40 -17.22
N ILE A 112 18.43 -1.27 -16.72
CA ILE A 112 17.74 -0.46 -15.73
C ILE A 112 16.76 0.46 -16.47
N ALA A 113 15.48 0.36 -16.13
CA ALA A 113 14.46 1.32 -16.54
C ALA A 113 14.74 2.67 -15.86
N THR A 114 14.82 3.73 -16.66
CA THR A 114 15.04 5.09 -16.13
C THR A 114 14.09 6.05 -16.84
N ARG A 115 13.66 7.12 -16.14
CA ARG A 115 12.80 8.16 -16.72
C ARG A 115 13.37 8.78 -18.00
N ALA A 116 14.69 8.79 -18.16
CA ALA A 116 15.33 9.27 -19.38
C ALA A 116 15.16 8.31 -20.56
N ARG A 117 15.18 6.99 -20.32
CA ARG A 117 15.00 5.95 -21.36
C ARG A 117 13.54 5.73 -21.73
N ASP A 118 12.64 5.92 -20.78
CA ASP A 118 11.18 5.81 -20.95
C ASP A 118 10.62 6.82 -21.98
N LYS A 119 11.36 7.90 -22.25
CA LYS A 119 11.03 8.84 -23.32
C LYS A 119 11.33 8.33 -24.74
N ALA A 120 12.14 7.28 -24.86
CA ALA A 120 12.65 6.78 -26.13
C ALA A 120 12.15 5.37 -26.47
N ILE A 121 11.92 4.53 -25.46
CA ILE A 121 11.49 3.13 -25.62
C ILE A 121 10.46 2.76 -24.55
N ASP A 122 9.52 1.88 -24.92
CA ASP A 122 8.58 1.29 -23.97
C ASP A 122 9.24 0.15 -23.17
N PHE A 123 8.82 -0.03 -21.92
CA PHE A 123 9.30 -1.08 -21.03
C PHE A 123 8.21 -2.12 -20.75
N SER A 124 8.60 -3.39 -20.58
CA SER A 124 7.73 -4.39 -19.95
C SER A 124 7.68 -4.19 -18.44
N GLU A 125 6.77 -4.89 -17.77
CA GLU A 125 6.93 -5.16 -16.35
C GLU A 125 8.27 -5.89 -16.09
N PRO A 126 9.00 -5.57 -15.00
CA PRO A 126 10.18 -6.30 -14.60
C PRO A 126 9.89 -7.79 -14.42
N TYR A 127 10.58 -8.64 -15.18
CA TYR A 127 10.43 -10.09 -15.12
C TYR A 127 11.48 -10.77 -14.23
N PHE A 128 12.49 -10.02 -13.78
CA PHE A 128 13.55 -10.49 -12.89
C PHE A 128 14.02 -9.35 -11.99
N GLU A 129 14.08 -9.62 -10.68
CA GLU A 129 14.58 -8.71 -9.64
C GLU A 129 15.75 -9.39 -8.92
N ASP A 130 16.85 -8.66 -8.72
CA ASP A 130 18.02 -9.11 -7.98
C ASP A 130 18.21 -8.23 -6.73
N ASP A 131 18.21 -8.86 -5.56
CA ASP A 131 18.41 -8.21 -4.26
C ASP A 131 19.71 -8.69 -3.63
N GLN A 132 20.55 -7.77 -3.15
CA GLN A 132 21.62 -8.12 -2.24
C GLN A 132 21.07 -8.29 -0.82
N ARG A 133 21.26 -9.47 -0.23
CA ARG A 133 20.84 -9.78 1.16
C ARG A 133 22.03 -10.18 2.01
N LEU A 134 22.08 -9.67 3.24
CA LEU A 134 23.06 -10.06 4.26
C LEU A 134 22.42 -11.08 5.20
N MET A 135 23.03 -12.26 5.33
CA MET A 135 22.62 -13.26 6.33
C MET A 135 23.31 -12.95 7.66
N VAL A 136 22.51 -12.79 8.71
CA VAL A 136 23.01 -12.52 10.07
C VAL A 136 22.49 -13.57 11.05
N ARG A 137 23.18 -13.75 12.18
CA ARG A 137 22.67 -14.62 13.26
C ARG A 137 21.38 -14.01 13.83
N GLY A 138 20.37 -14.82 14.10
CA GLY A 138 19.07 -14.34 14.59
C GLY A 138 19.12 -13.61 15.94
N ASP A 139 20.17 -13.82 16.74
CA ASP A 139 20.41 -13.12 17.99
C ASP A 139 21.30 -11.87 17.84
N SER A 140 21.80 -11.57 16.64
CA SER A 140 22.66 -10.41 16.38
C SER A 140 21.89 -9.09 16.49
N GLU A 141 22.59 -8.00 16.81
CA GLU A 141 22.01 -6.66 16.83
C GLU A 141 21.45 -6.22 15.47
N ILE A 142 21.98 -6.77 14.38
CA ILE A 142 21.47 -6.54 13.03
C ILE A 142 20.09 -7.20 12.83
N ALA A 143 19.86 -8.35 13.48
CA ALA A 143 18.57 -9.04 13.47
C ALA A 143 17.54 -8.45 14.45
N ARG A 144 17.98 -7.69 15.46
CA ARG A 144 17.13 -6.95 16.39
C ARG A 144 16.77 -5.57 15.81
N SER A 145 16.13 -5.58 14.65
CA SER A 145 15.83 -4.36 13.91
C SER A 145 14.53 -3.71 14.40
N GLY A 146 14.55 -3.09 15.59
CA GLY A 146 13.52 -2.13 15.99
C GLY A 146 13.78 -0.72 15.42
N TYR A 147 12.86 0.20 15.66
CA TYR A 147 13.02 1.62 15.33
C TYR A 147 13.52 2.37 16.57
N PHE A 148 14.68 3.02 16.48
CA PHE A 148 15.22 3.82 17.57
C PHE A 148 14.64 5.22 17.53
N ASP A 149 13.99 5.61 18.62
CA ASP A 149 13.49 6.95 18.88
C ASP A 149 14.55 7.73 19.65
N ILE A 150 15.02 8.83 19.05
CA ILE A 150 16.07 9.69 19.62
C ILE A 150 15.54 10.57 20.76
N GLU A 151 14.26 10.94 20.76
CA GLU A 151 13.68 11.80 21.80
C GLU A 151 13.55 11.03 23.11
N GLU A 152 13.24 9.74 23.02
CA GLU A 152 13.00 8.88 24.18
C GLU A 152 14.17 7.93 24.52
N ASP A 153 15.27 7.96 23.75
CA ASP A 153 16.42 7.06 23.87
C ASP A 153 16.00 5.58 23.98
N ARG A 154 15.06 5.18 23.12
CA ARG A 154 14.37 3.88 23.22
C ARG A 154 14.13 3.27 21.85
N ARG A 155 14.27 1.93 21.78
CA ARG A 155 13.88 1.16 20.59
C ARG A 155 12.45 0.63 20.72
N TYR A 156 11.71 0.73 19.63
CA TYR A 156 10.36 0.25 19.46
C TYR A 156 10.29 -0.90 18.46
N LEU A 157 9.26 -1.73 18.58
CA LEU A 157 9.00 -2.87 17.68
C LEU A 157 10.12 -3.92 17.63
N GLU A 158 11.05 -3.96 18.60
CA GLU A 158 12.15 -4.94 18.63
C GLU A 158 11.63 -6.38 18.75
N TYR A 159 10.67 -6.61 19.65
CA TYR A 159 10.08 -7.94 19.81
C TYR A 159 9.30 -8.33 18.55
N GLU A 160 8.54 -7.40 18.00
CA GLU A 160 7.68 -7.62 16.85
C GLU A 160 8.50 -7.99 15.61
N THR A 161 9.57 -7.24 15.35
CA THR A 161 10.47 -7.49 14.21
C THR A 161 11.29 -8.76 14.39
N ALA A 162 11.89 -8.98 15.56
CA ALA A 162 12.67 -10.18 15.86
C ALA A 162 11.84 -11.48 15.79
N ASN A 163 10.52 -11.41 16.00
CA ASN A 163 9.62 -12.56 15.98
C ASN A 163 8.69 -12.58 14.76
N GLN A 164 9.00 -11.81 13.71
CA GLN A 164 8.23 -11.75 12.45
C GLN A 164 6.73 -11.51 12.68
N ARG A 165 6.39 -10.62 13.62
CA ARG A 165 5.01 -10.26 14.00
C ARG A 165 4.41 -9.11 13.19
N ILE A 166 5.19 -8.53 12.28
CA ILE A 166 4.75 -7.55 11.29
C ILE A 166 4.81 -8.26 9.94
N VAL A 167 3.66 -8.34 9.27
CA VAL A 167 3.50 -9.09 8.02
C VAL A 167 2.84 -8.18 7.01
N ASP A 168 3.47 -8.04 5.85
CA ASP A 168 2.85 -7.46 4.67
C ASP A 168 1.87 -8.49 4.10
N CYS A 169 0.58 -8.14 4.12
CA CYS A 169 -0.50 -9.02 3.68
C CYS A 169 -0.84 -8.83 2.19
N GLY A 170 -0.09 -7.99 1.47
CA GLY A 170 -0.37 -7.62 0.09
C GLY A 170 -1.61 -6.74 -0.06
N ASP A 171 -2.07 -6.61 -1.30
CA ASP A 171 -3.19 -5.74 -1.67
C ASP A 171 -4.52 -6.49 -1.78
N VAL A 172 -5.60 -5.80 -1.43
CA VAL A 172 -6.97 -6.29 -1.67
C VAL A 172 -7.33 -6.11 -3.15
N ASP A 173 -8.00 -7.10 -3.73
CA ASP A 173 -8.52 -6.99 -5.11
C ASP A 173 -9.64 -5.93 -5.21
N ILE A 174 -9.47 -4.97 -6.11
CA ILE A 174 -10.38 -3.84 -6.31
C ILE A 174 -11.12 -3.98 -7.64
N ILE A 175 -12.46 -3.94 -7.60
CA ILE A 175 -13.29 -3.96 -8.80
C ILE A 175 -13.70 -2.53 -9.15
N TYR A 176 -12.95 -1.91 -10.08
CA TYR A 176 -13.06 -0.48 -10.41
C TYR A 176 -14.49 0.04 -10.67
N SER A 177 -15.35 -0.78 -11.30
CA SER A 177 -16.72 -0.41 -11.65
C SER A 177 -17.78 -0.98 -10.71
N ASN A 178 -17.38 -1.69 -9.65
CA ASN A 178 -18.29 -2.31 -8.69
C ASN A 178 -17.82 -2.07 -7.23
N PRO A 179 -18.11 -0.87 -6.67
CA PRO A 179 -17.71 -0.53 -5.31
C PRO A 179 -18.22 -1.52 -4.25
N GLU A 180 -19.43 -2.07 -4.43
CA GLU A 180 -20.00 -3.03 -3.48
C GLU A 180 -19.17 -4.33 -3.43
N GLN A 181 -18.72 -4.82 -4.58
CA GLN A 181 -17.82 -5.99 -4.61
C GLN A 181 -16.46 -5.65 -4.03
N THR A 182 -15.92 -4.46 -4.31
CA THR A 182 -14.68 -3.96 -3.67
C THR A 182 -14.80 -3.97 -2.15
N PHE A 183 -15.88 -3.44 -1.57
CA PHE A 183 -16.05 -3.49 -0.11
C PHE A 183 -16.16 -4.92 0.40
N LYS A 184 -16.81 -5.84 -0.32
CA LYS A 184 -16.87 -7.25 0.09
C LYS A 184 -15.48 -7.87 0.12
N ASN A 185 -14.64 -7.59 -0.87
CA ASN A 185 -13.26 -8.04 -0.90
C ASN A 185 -12.47 -7.47 0.28
N ILE A 186 -12.58 -6.16 0.55
CA ILE A 186 -11.93 -5.50 1.70
C ILE A 186 -12.38 -6.11 3.02
N THR A 187 -13.69 -6.28 3.21
CA THR A 187 -14.25 -6.89 4.43
C THR A 187 -13.76 -8.32 4.61
N HIS A 188 -13.73 -9.12 3.54
CA HIS A 188 -13.25 -10.51 3.59
C HIS A 188 -11.77 -10.59 3.98
N SER A 189 -10.90 -9.85 3.30
CA SER A 189 -9.46 -9.83 3.59
C SER A 189 -9.19 -9.32 5.02
N THR A 190 -9.89 -8.28 5.46
CA THR A 190 -9.76 -7.77 6.83
C THR A 190 -10.20 -8.80 7.87
N ALA A 191 -11.31 -9.50 7.63
CA ALA A 191 -11.79 -10.55 8.53
C ALA A 191 -10.76 -11.67 8.71
N GLN A 192 -10.05 -12.07 7.64
CA GLN A 192 -8.98 -13.07 7.74
C GLN A 192 -7.81 -12.60 8.61
N ILE A 193 -7.43 -11.31 8.52
CA ILE A 193 -6.39 -10.71 9.37
C ILE A 193 -6.83 -10.70 10.84
N LEU A 194 -8.08 -10.32 11.09
CA LEU A 194 -8.67 -10.31 12.44
C LEU A 194 -8.78 -11.72 13.04
N GLU A 195 -9.19 -12.72 12.25
CA GLU A 195 -9.29 -14.12 12.66
C GLU A 195 -7.92 -14.71 13.03
N ALA A 196 -6.84 -14.27 12.37
CA ALA A 196 -5.47 -14.59 12.74
C ALA A 196 -4.99 -13.88 14.03
N GLY A 197 -5.83 -13.03 14.64
CA GLY A 197 -5.53 -12.25 15.83
C GLY A 197 -4.54 -11.10 15.59
N ALA A 198 -4.36 -10.67 14.33
CA ALA A 198 -3.50 -9.56 13.97
C ALA A 198 -4.27 -8.22 14.04
N VAL A 199 -3.51 -7.12 14.09
CA VAL A 199 -4.05 -5.76 14.01
C VAL A 199 -3.85 -5.29 12.57
N PRO A 200 -4.91 -5.06 11.78
CA PRO A 200 -4.76 -4.52 10.43
C PRO A 200 -4.24 -3.08 10.48
N ILE A 201 -3.16 -2.84 9.73
CA ILE A 201 -2.62 -1.51 9.43
C ILE A 201 -2.81 -1.33 7.92
N VAL A 202 -3.78 -0.52 7.52
CA VAL A 202 -4.22 -0.40 6.13
C VAL A 202 -3.66 0.88 5.52
N LEU A 203 -2.98 0.73 4.38
CA LEU A 203 -2.57 1.84 3.54
C LEU A 203 -3.61 1.98 2.43
N GLY A 204 -4.50 2.94 2.56
CA GLY A 204 -5.67 3.06 1.71
C GLY A 204 -5.45 3.86 0.43
N GLY A 205 -6.52 3.95 -0.35
CA GLY A 205 -6.70 4.93 -1.42
C GLY A 205 -7.57 6.06 -0.91
N GLU A 206 -8.75 6.23 -1.48
CA GLU A 206 -9.75 7.18 -0.97
C GLU A 206 -10.48 6.68 0.28
N HIS A 207 -11.11 7.57 1.05
CA HIS A 207 -11.60 7.27 2.41
C HIS A 207 -12.75 6.24 2.49
N SER A 208 -13.43 5.89 1.39
CA SER A 208 -14.50 4.89 1.46
C SER A 208 -14.00 3.47 1.80
N VAL A 209 -12.71 3.19 1.59
CA VAL A 209 -12.10 1.89 1.95
C VAL A 209 -12.27 1.56 3.43
N THR A 210 -12.24 2.56 4.31
CA THR A 210 -12.39 2.40 5.77
C THR A 210 -13.73 1.76 6.13
N TYR A 211 -14.82 2.08 5.40
CA TYR A 211 -16.10 1.40 5.60
C TYR A 211 -16.00 -0.11 5.34
N GLY A 212 -15.26 -0.51 4.30
CA GLY A 212 -15.00 -1.92 4.00
C GLY A 212 -14.24 -2.63 5.12
N VAL A 213 -13.22 -1.96 5.69
CA VAL A 213 -12.38 -2.48 6.78
C VAL A 213 -13.19 -2.61 8.08
N VAL A 214 -13.86 -1.53 8.50
CA VAL A 214 -14.61 -1.47 9.77
C VAL A 214 -15.80 -2.45 9.79
N ARG A 215 -16.39 -2.74 8.63
CA ARG A 215 -17.46 -3.75 8.49
C ARG A 215 -17.02 -5.18 8.81
N ALA A 216 -15.72 -5.46 8.86
CA ALA A 216 -15.19 -6.78 9.22
C ALA A 216 -15.14 -7.05 10.73
N TYR A 217 -15.33 -6.02 11.57
CA TYR A 217 -15.28 -6.17 13.02
C TYR A 217 -16.63 -6.68 13.54
N GLU A 218 -16.60 -7.75 14.32
CA GLU A 218 -17.79 -8.28 15.00
C GLU A 218 -17.91 -7.75 16.43
N GLU A 219 -16.77 -7.55 17.09
CA GLU A 219 -16.69 -7.01 18.45
C GLU A 219 -16.95 -5.50 18.47
N PRO A 220 -17.54 -4.96 19.55
CA PRO A 220 -17.75 -3.53 19.69
C PRO A 220 -16.44 -2.73 19.70
N ILE A 221 -16.39 -1.66 18.90
CA ILE A 221 -15.24 -0.76 18.78
C ILE A 221 -15.67 0.72 18.81
N CYS A 222 -14.74 1.59 19.17
CA CYS A 222 -14.82 3.03 18.94
C CYS A 222 -14.00 3.42 17.71
N VAL A 223 -14.50 4.32 16.88
CA VAL A 223 -13.78 4.84 15.71
C VAL A 223 -13.30 6.26 16.01
N VAL A 224 -12.00 6.51 15.87
CA VAL A 224 -11.43 7.86 15.89
C VAL A 224 -11.06 8.23 14.47
N HIS A 225 -11.67 9.30 13.97
CA HIS A 225 -11.58 9.76 12.59
C HIS A 225 -10.87 11.12 12.56
N PHE A 226 -9.68 11.15 12.00
CA PHE A 226 -8.90 12.37 11.80
C PHE A 226 -9.06 12.83 10.35
N ASP A 227 -9.65 14.00 10.12
CA ASP A 227 -10.04 14.45 8.77
C ASP A 227 -10.34 15.95 8.72
N ALA A 228 -10.10 16.62 7.59
CA ALA A 228 -10.61 17.96 7.34
C ALA A 228 -12.13 18.01 7.10
N HIS A 229 -12.72 16.89 6.71
CA HIS A 229 -14.10 16.70 6.28
C HIS A 229 -14.88 15.82 7.27
N LEU A 230 -16.22 15.87 7.17
CA LEU A 230 -17.10 15.07 8.04
C LEU A 230 -17.39 13.67 7.50
N ASP A 231 -17.22 13.46 6.20
CA ASP A 231 -17.48 12.18 5.53
C ASP A 231 -18.86 11.57 5.82
N TYR A 232 -19.83 12.46 5.94
CA TYR A 232 -21.17 12.17 6.44
C TYR A 232 -22.28 12.34 5.38
N ARG A 233 -21.92 12.50 4.11
CA ARG A 233 -22.91 12.72 3.04
C ARG A 233 -23.54 11.39 2.61
N PRO A 234 -24.86 11.35 2.36
CA PRO A 234 -25.52 10.14 1.88
C PRO A 234 -25.14 9.76 0.44
N PHE A 235 -24.80 10.74 -0.39
CA PHE A 235 -24.30 10.55 -1.75
C PHE A 235 -23.62 11.82 -2.27
N ILE A 236 -22.77 11.66 -3.28
CA ILE A 236 -22.19 12.76 -4.06
C ILE A 236 -22.43 12.46 -5.54
N HIS A 237 -23.08 13.37 -6.27
CA HIS A 237 -23.42 13.20 -7.70
C HIS A 237 -24.10 11.86 -8.04
N GLY A 238 -24.92 11.33 -7.12
CA GLY A 238 -25.62 10.05 -7.26
C GLY A 238 -24.80 8.82 -6.82
N ALA A 239 -23.51 8.95 -6.54
CA ALA A 239 -22.69 7.90 -5.96
C ALA A 239 -22.89 7.84 -4.45
N GLN A 240 -23.47 6.75 -3.96
CA GLN A 240 -23.68 6.51 -2.52
C GLN A 240 -22.45 5.97 -1.80
N HIS A 241 -21.46 5.50 -2.54
CA HIS A 241 -20.27 4.84 -2.02
C HIS A 241 -19.03 5.54 -2.57
N GLY A 242 -18.55 6.51 -1.81
CA GLY A 242 -17.32 7.25 -2.10
C GLY A 242 -16.85 7.97 -0.85
N ASN A 243 -15.69 8.61 -0.95
CA ASN A 243 -14.98 9.21 0.18
C ASN A 243 -15.79 10.16 1.04
N GLY A 244 -16.78 10.90 0.53
CA GLY A 244 -17.59 11.77 1.38
C GLY A 244 -18.68 11.10 2.23
N SER A 245 -18.75 9.76 2.25
CA SER A 245 -19.84 8.98 2.92
C SER A 245 -19.45 7.92 3.98
N PRO A 246 -18.18 7.53 4.22
CA PRO A 246 -17.84 6.39 5.05
C PRO A 246 -18.30 6.56 6.50
N MET A 247 -18.17 7.73 7.13
CA MET A 247 -18.55 7.90 8.53
C MET A 247 -20.07 7.79 8.76
N LEU A 248 -20.89 8.26 7.81
CA LEU A 248 -22.34 8.04 7.86
C LEU A 248 -22.68 6.54 7.79
N LYS A 249 -21.94 5.76 6.99
CA LYS A 249 -22.17 4.30 6.86
C LYS A 249 -21.64 3.53 8.06
N ILE A 250 -20.45 3.89 8.55
CA ILE A 250 -19.81 3.30 9.72
C ILE A 250 -20.68 3.52 10.97
N GLY A 251 -21.26 4.70 11.14
CA GLY A 251 -22.18 4.99 12.25
C GLY A 251 -23.47 4.17 12.25
N LYS A 252 -23.77 3.44 11.16
CA LYS A 252 -24.92 2.53 11.06
C LYS A 252 -24.55 1.07 11.34
N LEU A 253 -23.27 0.77 11.54
CA LEU A 253 -22.81 -0.58 11.85
C LEU A 253 -23.07 -0.91 13.33
N PRO A 254 -23.63 -2.10 13.63
CA PRO A 254 -24.04 -2.44 15.00
C PRO A 254 -22.88 -2.61 15.98
N ASN A 255 -21.68 -2.85 15.47
CA ASN A 255 -20.45 -3.03 16.25
C ASN A 255 -19.69 -1.70 16.49
N VAL A 256 -20.19 -0.57 15.99
CA VAL A 256 -19.57 0.74 16.21
C VAL A 256 -20.31 1.44 17.36
N GLU A 257 -19.68 1.52 18.52
CA GLU A 257 -20.28 2.12 19.72
C GLU A 257 -20.24 3.64 19.69
N LYS A 258 -19.19 4.20 19.07
CA LYS A 258 -18.88 5.63 19.13
C LYS A 258 -17.99 6.03 17.96
N ILE A 259 -18.25 7.22 17.41
CA ILE A 259 -17.33 7.90 16.48
C ILE A 259 -16.90 9.23 17.10
N VAL A 260 -15.59 9.49 17.09
CA VAL A 260 -14.98 10.75 17.47
C VAL A 260 -14.26 11.32 16.25
N GLN A 261 -14.77 12.42 15.71
CA GLN A 261 -14.24 13.09 14.52
C GLN A 261 -13.41 14.31 14.93
N ILE A 262 -12.19 14.43 14.40
CA ILE A 262 -11.21 15.43 14.83
C ILE A 262 -10.58 16.09 13.61
N GLY A 263 -10.61 17.42 13.56
CA GLY A 263 -9.91 18.21 12.54
C GLY A 263 -10.80 18.81 11.46
N SER A 264 -12.12 18.60 11.56
CA SER A 264 -13.08 19.15 10.60
C SER A 264 -12.97 20.68 10.50
N ARG A 265 -12.93 21.21 9.27
CA ARG A 265 -12.75 22.65 9.02
C ARG A 265 -13.28 23.07 7.64
N GLY A 266 -12.98 24.31 7.27
CA GLY A 266 -13.39 24.90 6.01
C GLY A 266 -14.88 25.23 5.90
N MET A 267 -15.33 25.37 4.66
CA MET A 267 -16.70 25.75 4.30
C MET A 267 -17.39 24.67 3.45
N ARG A 268 -16.87 23.44 3.46
CA ARG A 268 -17.38 22.33 2.65
C ARG A 268 -18.40 21.46 3.38
N ALA A 269 -18.44 21.48 4.70
CA ALA A 269 -19.41 20.73 5.49
C ALA A 269 -20.82 21.34 5.35
N ALA A 270 -21.84 20.51 5.08
CA ALA A 270 -23.22 20.97 5.16
C ALA A 270 -23.67 21.04 6.62
N GLN A 271 -24.52 22.02 6.94
CA GLN A 271 -25.04 22.19 8.29
C GLN A 271 -25.85 20.97 8.75
N ASP A 272 -26.63 20.37 7.85
CA ASP A 272 -27.46 19.20 8.15
C ASP A 272 -26.60 17.96 8.43
N ASP A 273 -25.52 17.73 7.66
CA ASP A 273 -24.56 16.63 7.89
C ASP A 273 -23.95 16.71 9.29
N LEU A 274 -23.55 17.92 9.73
CA LEU A 274 -23.00 18.13 11.07
C LEU A 274 -24.05 17.91 12.17
N ALA A 275 -25.27 18.39 11.95
CA ALA A 275 -26.37 18.21 12.90
C ALA A 275 -26.74 16.73 13.04
N GLU A 276 -26.79 16.00 11.93
CA GLU A 276 -27.07 14.55 11.91
C GLU A 276 -25.97 13.75 12.60
N SER A 277 -24.69 14.02 12.30
CA SER A 277 -23.56 13.33 12.97
C SER A 277 -23.64 13.48 14.49
N ARG A 278 -23.91 14.70 14.99
CA ARG A 278 -24.09 14.96 16.43
C ARG A 278 -25.35 14.32 16.99
N ALA A 279 -26.47 14.34 16.26
CA ALA A 279 -27.71 13.71 16.69
C ALA A 279 -27.58 12.19 16.81
N ASN A 280 -26.73 11.57 15.98
CA ASN A 280 -26.36 10.16 16.05
C ASN A 280 -25.35 9.85 17.18
N GLY A 281 -24.98 10.84 17.99
CA GLY A 281 -24.14 10.68 19.17
C GLY A 281 -22.64 10.77 18.90
N ASN A 282 -22.22 11.19 17.70
CA ASN A 282 -20.80 11.40 17.39
C ASN A 282 -20.27 12.68 18.05
N ASP A 283 -19.05 12.61 18.56
CA ASP A 283 -18.32 13.80 18.98
C ASP A 283 -17.58 14.39 17.78
N VAL A 284 -17.77 15.69 17.53
CA VAL A 284 -17.15 16.38 16.39
C VAL A 284 -16.34 17.56 16.89
N PHE A 285 -15.02 17.41 16.85
CA PHE A 285 -14.03 18.43 17.14
C PHE A 285 -13.57 19.09 15.85
N THR A 286 -14.05 20.30 15.58
CA THR A 286 -13.46 21.13 14.52
C THR A 286 -12.01 21.47 14.86
N MET A 287 -11.16 21.86 13.90
CA MET A 287 -9.77 22.27 14.23
C MET A 287 -9.69 23.32 15.34
N LYS A 288 -10.56 24.34 15.28
CA LYS A 288 -10.66 25.37 16.33
C LYS A 288 -11.15 24.79 17.66
N GLY A 289 -12.09 23.85 17.61
CA GLY A 289 -12.60 23.15 18.79
C GLY A 289 -11.52 22.30 19.46
N PHE A 290 -10.81 21.48 18.67
CA PHE A 290 -9.71 20.63 19.09
C PHE A 290 -8.60 21.44 19.76
N ARG A 291 -8.08 22.50 19.10
CA ARG A 291 -7.01 23.34 19.67
C ARG A 291 -7.41 24.03 20.98
N LYS A 292 -8.70 24.35 21.15
CA LYS A 292 -9.23 24.91 22.40
C LYS A 292 -9.39 23.86 23.49
N ALA A 293 -9.81 22.66 23.12
CA ALA A 293 -10.12 21.57 24.04
C ALA A 293 -8.88 20.82 24.51
N GLY A 294 -7.89 20.65 23.63
CA GLY A 294 -6.71 19.83 23.85
C GLY A 294 -6.99 18.33 23.75
N VAL A 295 -5.89 17.55 23.75
CA VAL A 295 -5.91 16.08 23.65
C VAL A 295 -6.64 15.43 24.82
N ASP A 296 -6.45 15.94 26.03
CA ASP A 296 -7.09 15.39 27.24
C ASP A 296 -8.61 15.34 27.12
N HIS A 297 -9.23 16.37 26.53
CA HIS A 297 -10.68 16.39 26.36
C HIS A 297 -11.15 15.36 25.33
N VAL A 298 -10.40 15.16 24.24
CA VAL A 298 -10.67 14.08 23.27
C VAL A 298 -10.68 12.73 23.99
N LEU A 299 -9.69 12.45 24.84
CA LEU A 299 -9.63 11.20 25.61
C LEU A 299 -10.85 11.03 26.53
N THR A 300 -11.39 12.10 27.11
CA THR A 300 -12.60 12.00 27.94
C THR A 300 -13.86 11.58 27.18
N THR A 301 -13.89 11.75 25.84
CA THR A 301 -15.03 11.31 25.00
C THR A 301 -14.97 9.83 24.64
N LEU A 302 -13.79 9.22 24.71
CA LEU A 302 -13.61 7.80 24.47
C LEU A 302 -13.88 7.02 25.76
N PRO A 303 -14.73 5.97 25.73
CA PRO A 303 -14.95 5.16 26.93
C PRO A 303 -13.67 4.41 27.31
N LYS A 304 -13.20 4.60 28.54
CA LYS A 304 -11.92 4.06 29.03
C LYS A 304 -11.76 2.56 28.76
N GLY A 305 -10.58 2.16 28.27
CA GLY A 305 -10.23 0.76 28.04
C GLY A 305 -10.96 0.09 26.87
N ARG A 306 -11.72 0.83 26.05
CA ARG A 306 -12.33 0.29 24.83
C ARG A 306 -11.32 0.13 23.70
N LYS A 307 -11.60 -0.84 22.83
CA LYS A 307 -10.91 -1.08 21.58
C LYS A 307 -11.16 0.09 20.63
N VAL A 308 -10.08 0.60 20.02
CA VAL A 308 -10.14 1.74 19.11
C VAL A 308 -9.64 1.35 17.72
N TYR A 309 -10.41 1.74 16.71
CA TYR A 309 -9.97 1.81 15.33
C TYR A 309 -9.67 3.28 15.02
N ILE A 310 -8.46 3.56 14.53
CA ILE A 310 -8.05 4.92 14.18
C ILE A 310 -7.98 5.02 12.66
N SER A 311 -8.72 5.97 12.09
CA SER A 311 -8.71 6.27 10.66
C SER A 311 -8.16 7.68 10.46
N VAL A 312 -7.14 7.79 9.62
CA VAL A 312 -6.47 9.07 9.34
C VAL A 312 -6.60 9.40 7.86
N ASP A 313 -7.47 10.36 7.56
CA ASP A 313 -7.33 11.11 6.33
C ASP A 313 -6.08 11.99 6.42
N ILE A 314 -5.17 11.85 5.46
CA ILE A 314 -3.94 12.63 5.47
C ILE A 314 -4.23 14.15 5.37
N ASP A 315 -5.40 14.53 4.84
CA ASP A 315 -5.82 15.93 4.77
C ASP A 315 -6.20 16.57 6.11
N VAL A 316 -6.22 15.80 7.21
CA VAL A 316 -6.29 16.39 8.56
C VAL A 316 -5.10 17.31 8.82
N LEU A 317 -3.94 17.02 8.22
CA LEU A 317 -2.75 17.84 8.28
C LEU A 317 -2.92 19.12 7.46
N ASP A 318 -2.19 20.18 7.82
CA ASP A 318 -2.25 21.43 7.08
C ASP A 318 -1.81 21.25 5.62
N MET A 319 -2.53 21.87 4.69
CA MET A 319 -2.36 21.76 3.23
C MET A 319 -0.90 21.80 2.74
N PRO A 320 0.00 22.68 3.24
CA PRO A 320 1.39 22.69 2.79
C PRO A 320 2.20 21.43 3.13
N LEU A 321 1.76 20.64 4.13
CA LEU A 321 2.43 19.40 4.54
C LEU A 321 2.06 18.22 3.63
N VAL A 322 0.91 18.29 2.96
CA VAL A 322 0.29 17.17 2.25
C VAL A 322 -0.05 17.52 0.79
N PRO A 323 0.93 17.96 -0.02
CA PRO A 323 0.69 18.32 -1.42
C PRO A 323 0.18 17.15 -2.27
N GLY A 324 0.41 15.91 -1.82
CA GLY A 324 -0.09 14.68 -2.40
C GLY A 324 -1.52 14.31 -2.00
N CYS A 325 -2.34 15.23 -1.52
CA CYS A 325 -3.75 14.99 -1.25
C CYS A 325 -4.64 15.90 -2.13
N ALA A 326 -5.71 15.34 -2.70
CA ALA A 326 -6.60 16.06 -3.61
C ALA A 326 -7.51 17.08 -2.89
N SER A 327 -7.90 16.77 -1.65
CA SER A 327 -8.88 17.53 -0.86
C SER A 327 -8.26 18.35 0.26
N ALA A 328 -6.94 18.49 0.28
CA ALA A 328 -6.19 19.23 1.30
C ALA A 328 -6.83 20.59 1.65
N GLU A 329 -6.96 20.88 2.95
CA GLU A 329 -7.50 22.15 3.45
C GLU A 329 -6.48 22.91 4.31
N ALA A 330 -6.48 24.25 4.20
CA ALA A 330 -5.65 25.11 5.04
C ALA A 330 -6.12 25.12 6.51
N ASP A 331 -5.26 25.57 7.42
CA ASP A 331 -5.52 25.64 8.86
C ASP A 331 -5.74 24.25 9.51
N GLY A 332 -4.97 23.27 9.05
CA GLY A 332 -4.98 21.89 9.52
C GLY A 332 -4.04 21.63 10.68
N MET A 333 -3.95 20.37 11.11
CA MET A 333 -3.02 19.95 12.15
C MET A 333 -1.58 20.10 11.69
N SER A 334 -0.71 20.48 12.61
CA SER A 334 0.71 20.14 12.49
C SER A 334 0.91 18.63 12.67
N TYR A 335 2.00 18.09 12.14
CA TYR A 335 2.33 16.68 12.34
C TYR A 335 2.46 16.31 13.83
N GLU A 336 3.00 17.23 14.64
CA GLU A 336 3.12 17.07 16.09
C GLU A 336 1.76 16.92 16.78
N GLU A 337 0.79 17.79 16.45
CA GLU A 337 -0.56 17.72 17.01
C GLU A 337 -1.20 16.36 16.70
N LEU A 338 -1.09 15.89 15.45
CA LEU A 338 -1.63 14.59 15.04
C LEU A 338 -0.94 13.43 15.77
N ARG A 339 0.40 13.35 15.74
CA ARG A 339 1.15 12.23 16.33
C ARG A 339 0.90 12.14 17.84
N GLN A 340 0.95 13.26 18.57
CA GLN A 340 0.77 13.24 20.02
C GLN A 340 -0.65 12.88 20.43
N THR A 341 -1.65 13.28 19.63
CA THR A 341 -3.04 12.87 19.87
C THR A 341 -3.20 11.37 19.69
N ILE A 342 -2.68 10.81 18.61
CA ILE A 342 -2.72 9.36 18.36
C ILE A 342 -1.97 8.60 19.47
N PHE A 343 -0.79 9.06 19.87
CA PHE A 343 0.01 8.42 20.92
C PHE A 343 -0.72 8.38 22.24
N ALA A 344 -1.38 9.48 22.62
CA ALA A 344 -2.18 9.54 23.83
C ALA A 344 -3.35 8.54 23.78
N ILE A 345 -4.05 8.46 22.64
CA ILE A 345 -5.16 7.51 22.44
C ILE A 345 -4.68 6.06 22.57
N VAL A 346 -3.63 5.66 21.85
CA VAL A 346 -3.18 4.24 21.85
C VAL A 346 -2.53 3.81 23.17
N ARG A 347 -2.07 4.75 23.99
CA ARG A 347 -1.57 4.47 25.35
C ARG A 347 -2.70 4.16 26.33
N GLU A 348 -3.87 4.79 26.17
CA GLU A 348 -5.04 4.55 27.04
C GLU A 348 -6.02 3.50 26.50
N HIS A 349 -6.04 3.29 25.19
CA HIS A 349 -6.98 2.42 24.50
C HIS A 349 -6.28 1.38 23.62
N GLU A 350 -6.80 0.16 23.59
CA GLU A 350 -6.23 -0.91 22.77
C GLU A 350 -6.49 -0.64 21.29
N LEU A 351 -5.42 -0.40 20.52
CA LEU A 351 -5.50 -0.29 19.06
C LEU A 351 -5.85 -1.66 18.45
N VAL A 352 -6.98 -1.70 17.73
CA VAL A 352 -7.44 -2.91 17.02
C VAL A 352 -7.41 -2.78 15.51
N GLY A 353 -7.20 -1.58 14.99
CA GLY A 353 -6.89 -1.34 13.58
C GLY A 353 -6.52 0.12 13.34
N PHE A 354 -5.79 0.36 12.27
CA PHE A 354 -5.37 1.68 11.85
C PHE A 354 -5.43 1.78 10.33
N ASP A 355 -5.85 2.93 9.79
CA ASP A 355 -5.62 3.26 8.39
C ASP A 355 -5.11 4.68 8.18
N VAL A 356 -4.38 4.86 7.07
CA VAL A 356 -4.04 6.15 6.48
C VAL A 356 -4.54 6.16 5.05
N VAL A 357 -5.30 7.20 4.69
CA VAL A 357 -6.01 7.32 3.40
C VAL A 357 -5.77 8.70 2.75
N GLU A 358 -6.30 8.86 1.53
CA GLU A 358 -6.23 10.05 0.67
C GLU A 358 -4.82 10.50 0.26
N ILE A 359 -3.83 9.59 0.36
CA ILE A 359 -2.51 9.79 -0.24
C ILE A 359 -2.58 9.49 -1.73
N ASN A 360 -2.32 10.51 -2.54
CA ASN A 360 -2.25 10.45 -3.98
C ASN A 360 -0.83 10.81 -4.47
N PRO A 361 0.03 9.80 -4.72
CA PRO A 361 1.39 10.02 -5.22
C PRO A 361 1.47 10.77 -6.55
N MET A 362 0.40 10.81 -7.34
CA MET A 362 0.38 11.55 -8.61
C MET A 362 0.27 13.06 -8.41
N LEU A 363 -0.24 13.52 -7.28
CA LEU A 363 -0.32 14.94 -6.91
C LEU A 363 0.89 15.39 -6.07
N ASP A 364 1.58 14.44 -5.45
CA ASP A 364 2.68 14.72 -4.53
C ASP A 364 3.86 15.39 -5.24
N VAL A 365 4.69 16.07 -4.45
CA VAL A 365 5.95 16.63 -4.94
C VAL A 365 6.93 15.52 -5.31
N ALA A 366 7.95 15.84 -6.10
CA ALA A 366 8.88 14.84 -6.63
C ALA A 366 9.61 13.98 -5.56
N SER A 367 9.67 14.44 -4.31
CA SER A 367 10.23 13.71 -3.17
C SER A 367 9.21 12.82 -2.43
N ASN A 368 7.95 12.75 -2.86
CA ASN A 368 6.88 11.95 -2.27
C ASN A 368 6.69 12.19 -0.76
N VAL A 369 6.69 13.46 -0.33
CA VAL A 369 6.68 13.81 1.10
C VAL A 369 5.39 13.39 1.80
N THR A 370 4.26 13.39 1.09
CA THR A 370 2.96 12.99 1.65
C THR A 370 2.95 11.48 1.89
N SER A 371 3.51 10.71 0.95
CA SER A 371 3.68 9.25 1.12
C SER A 371 4.62 8.92 2.26
N GLN A 372 5.73 9.66 2.39
CA GLN A 372 6.68 9.49 3.49
C GLN A 372 6.02 9.79 4.84
N LEU A 373 5.24 10.87 4.95
CA LEU A 373 4.51 11.22 6.17
C LEU A 373 3.51 10.14 6.58
N GLY A 374 2.74 9.59 5.63
CA GLY A 374 1.80 8.51 5.90
C GLY A 374 2.50 7.25 6.42
N ALA A 375 3.59 6.82 5.77
CA ALA A 375 4.38 5.67 6.21
C ALA A 375 5.01 5.89 7.59
N GLN A 376 5.55 7.08 7.84
CA GLN A 376 6.11 7.44 9.14
C GLN A 376 5.04 7.40 10.23
N LEU A 377 3.87 7.99 10.00
CA LEU A 377 2.76 7.98 10.95
C LEU A 377 2.30 6.57 11.30
N ALA A 378 2.20 5.68 10.31
CA ALA A 378 1.83 4.29 10.53
C ALA A 378 2.87 3.56 11.41
N ILE A 379 4.17 3.74 11.14
CA ILE A 379 5.26 3.14 11.94
C ILE A 379 5.26 3.69 13.36
N GLU A 380 5.14 5.00 13.52
CA GLU A 380 5.09 5.66 14.83
C GLU A 380 3.86 5.22 15.64
N THR A 381 2.70 5.07 14.99
CA THR A 381 1.49 4.57 15.64
C THR A 381 1.67 3.12 16.11
N MET A 382 2.23 2.25 15.27
CA MET A 382 2.56 0.88 15.69
C MET A 382 3.54 0.87 16.87
N ALA A 383 4.58 1.71 16.81
CA ALA A 383 5.58 1.83 17.87
C ALA A 383 4.95 2.21 19.22
N ARG A 384 3.95 3.09 19.25
CA ARG A 384 3.26 3.48 20.49
C ARG A 384 2.16 2.52 20.90
N ALA A 385 1.52 1.83 19.95
CA ALA A 385 0.51 0.83 20.25
C ALA A 385 1.06 -0.37 21.06
N VAL A 386 2.33 -0.74 20.88
CA VAL A 386 2.94 -1.86 21.64
C VAL A 386 3.23 -1.54 23.11
N GLU A 387 3.06 -0.29 23.53
CA GLU A 387 3.16 0.12 24.94
C GLU A 387 1.89 -0.23 25.72
N ASN A 388 0.76 -0.38 25.02
CA ASN A 388 -0.53 -0.61 25.65
C ASN A 388 -0.56 -1.96 26.39
N PRO A 389 -0.96 -2.00 27.69
CA PRO A 389 -1.05 -3.25 28.43
C PRO A 389 -1.99 -4.29 27.81
N GLY A 390 -3.09 -3.84 27.17
CA GLY A 390 -4.02 -4.71 26.45
C GLY A 390 -3.37 -5.39 25.25
N TYR A 391 -2.58 -4.65 24.46
CA TYR A 391 -1.76 -5.24 23.39
C TYR A 391 -0.81 -6.31 23.94
N LEU A 392 -0.08 -5.98 25.00
CA LEU A 392 0.90 -6.88 25.59
C LEU A 392 0.25 -8.14 26.17
N HIS A 393 -0.88 -8.02 26.87
CA HIS A 393 -1.63 -9.16 27.39
C HIS A 393 -2.14 -10.06 26.27
N ARG A 394 -2.78 -9.50 25.24
CA ARG A 394 -3.26 -10.23 24.05
C ARG A 394 -2.16 -10.99 23.33
N LYS A 395 -0.92 -10.48 23.37
CA LYS A 395 0.26 -11.12 22.77
C LYS A 395 1.05 -12.00 23.75
N GLY A 396 0.53 -12.27 24.96
CA GLY A 396 1.16 -13.12 25.96
C GLY A 396 2.46 -12.54 26.54
N ARG A 397 2.61 -11.21 26.50
CA ARG A 397 3.80 -10.47 26.95
C ARG A 397 3.65 -9.86 28.35
N LEU A 398 2.45 -9.89 28.92
CA LEU A 398 2.17 -9.59 30.32
C LEU A 398 1.34 -10.74 30.92
N SER A 399 1.80 -11.25 32.07
CA SER A 399 1.18 -12.32 32.85
C SER A 399 -0.05 -11.86 33.61
#